data_AF-A0A947TGH6-F1
#
_entry.id   AF-A0A947TGH6-F1
#
_cell.length_a   1.000
_cell.length_b   1.000
_cell.length_c   1.000
_cell.angle_alpha   90.00
_cell.angle_beta   90.00
_cell.angle_gamma   90.00
#
_symmetry.space_group_name_H-M   'P 1'
#
loop_
_entity.id
_entity.type
_entity.pdbx_description
1 polymer ?
#
loop_
_entity_poly.entity_id
_entity_poly.type
_entity_poly.pdbx_seq_one_letter_code
_entity_poly.pdbx_strand_id
1 'polypeptide(L)'
;MDTLKTLYEYFPASVFTGRALVFISEDWRVELTEHQNSDFSKKDTNCPVIRVKVFKKALNGEFVPGHYEDFQISSVSELASQVERYIQAAVGKNIREYGLDV
;
A
#
# COMPACT_ATOMS: atom_id res chain seq x y z
N MET A 1 6.01 15.55 2.38
CA MET A 1 6.34 14.27 1.70
C MET A 1 6.73 13.27 2.79
N ASP A 2 5.85 13.08 3.77
CA ASP A 2 6.18 12.44 5.05
C ASP A 2 5.34 11.18 5.25
N THR A 3 4.14 11.13 4.66
CA THR A 3 3.20 10.01 4.79
C THR A 3 3.74 8.70 4.25
N LEU A 4 4.33 8.65 3.05
CA LEU A 4 4.97 7.43 2.53
C LEU A 4 6.16 6.99 3.39
N LYS A 5 6.95 7.94 3.89
CA LYS A 5 8.14 7.62 4.70
C LYS A 5 7.74 7.09 6.07
N THR A 6 6.67 7.62 6.66
CA THR A 6 6.06 7.09 7.86
C THR A 6 5.43 5.72 7.59
N LEU A 7 4.67 5.55 6.51
CA LEU A 7 4.10 4.24 6.12
C LEU A 7 5.20 3.17 5.96
N TYR A 8 6.37 3.53 5.42
CA TYR A 8 7.52 2.61 5.34
C TYR A 8 7.92 2.05 6.71
N GLU A 9 7.83 2.84 7.78
CA GLU A 9 8.14 2.36 9.15
C GLU A 9 7.11 1.34 9.66
N TYR A 10 5.85 1.43 9.22
CA TYR A 10 4.82 0.43 9.53
C TYR A 10 4.98 -0.85 8.70
N PHE A 11 5.70 -0.76 7.58
CA PHE A 11 5.77 -1.80 6.57
C PHE A 11 7.23 -2.13 6.21
N PRO A 12 7.99 -2.77 7.11
CA PRO A 12 9.41 -3.07 6.88
C PRO A 12 9.64 -4.05 5.72
N ALA A 13 8.64 -4.84 5.34
CA ALA A 13 8.68 -5.73 4.18
C ALA A 13 8.48 -5.00 2.83
N SER A 14 8.23 -3.69 2.86
CA SER A 14 8.08 -2.87 1.65
C SER A 14 9.41 -2.28 1.19
N VAL A 15 9.50 -2.01 -0.10
CA VAL A 15 10.64 -1.35 -0.73
C VAL A 15 10.21 0.06 -1.12
N PHE A 16 10.87 1.07 -0.54
CA PHE A 16 10.65 2.45 -0.92
C PHE A 16 11.46 2.81 -2.16
N THR A 17 10.76 3.10 -3.26
CA THR A 17 11.37 3.44 -4.56
C THR A 17 11.64 4.95 -4.72
N GLY A 18 11.40 5.75 -3.68
CA GLY A 18 11.46 7.21 -3.74
C GLY A 18 10.14 7.88 -4.15
N ARG A 19 9.23 7.16 -4.82
CA ARG A 19 7.91 7.66 -5.25
C ARG A 19 6.74 6.76 -4.85
N ALA A 20 7.02 5.50 -4.53
CA ALA A 20 6.04 4.49 -4.17
C ALA A 20 6.64 3.49 -3.18
N LEU A 21 5.80 2.89 -2.34
CA LEU A 21 6.17 1.71 -1.54
C LEU A 21 5.70 0.47 -2.29
N VAL A 22 6.61 -0.45 -2.57
CA VAL A 22 6.31 -1.69 -3.28
C VAL A 22 6.55 -2.87 -2.36
N PHE A 23 5.57 -3.74 -2.22
CA PHE A 23 5.63 -4.99 -1.49
C PHE A 23 5.64 -6.11 -2.50
N ILE A 24 6.51 -7.10 -2.30
CA ILE A 24 6.55 -8.28 -3.15
C ILE A 24 6.58 -9.48 -2.23
N SER A 25 5.61 -10.37 -2.42
CA SER A 25 5.51 -11.68 -1.82
C SER A 25 5.58 -12.73 -2.93
N GLU A 26 5.59 -14.01 -2.55
CA GLU A 26 5.74 -15.13 -3.49
C GLU A 26 4.71 -15.13 -4.62
N ASP A 27 3.45 -14.82 -4.28
CA ASP A 27 2.30 -14.82 -5.19
C ASP A 27 1.69 -13.44 -5.45
N TRP A 28 2.15 -12.41 -4.74
CA TRP A 28 1.48 -11.11 -4.72
C TRP A 28 2.48 -9.97 -4.81
N ARG A 29 2.10 -8.90 -5.50
CA ARG A 29 2.82 -7.62 -5.49
C ARG A 29 1.83 -6.54 -5.11
N VAL A 30 2.21 -5.66 -4.20
CA VAL A 30 1.38 -4.53 -3.79
C VAL A 30 2.16 -3.25 -4.01
N GLU A 31 1.53 -2.22 -4.56
CA GLU A 31 2.15 -0.94 -4.85
C GLU A 31 1.31 0.19 -4.25
N LEU A 32 1.92 0.97 -3.36
CA LEU A 32 1.32 2.13 -2.71
C LEU A 32 1.92 3.36 -3.33
N THR A 33 1.06 4.22 -3.87
CA THR A 33 1.44 5.47 -4.53
C THR A 33 0.75 6.63 -3.84
N GLU A 34 1.53 7.64 -3.46
CA GLU A 34 0.97 8.91 -2.98
C GLU A 34 0.62 9.77 -4.19
N HIS A 35 -0.66 10.05 -4.32
CA HIS A 35 -1.19 11.05 -5.24
C HIS A 35 -1.44 12.33 -4.44
N GLN A 36 -0.61 13.35 -4.67
CA GLN A 36 -0.99 14.71 -4.32
C GLN A 36 -2.00 15.18 -5.36
N ASN A 37 -3.21 15.52 -4.90
CA ASN A 37 -4.21 16.13 -5.75
C ASN A 37 -3.62 17.46 -6.25
N SER A 38 -3.15 17.48 -7.49
CA SER A 38 -2.53 18.66 -8.12
C SER A 38 -3.60 19.65 -8.59
N ASP A 39 -4.77 19.63 -7.96
CA ASP A 39 -5.89 20.51 -8.25
C ASP A 39 -5.74 21.77 -7.40
N PHE A 40 -4.93 22.70 -7.91
CA PHE A 40 -4.67 24.02 -7.34
C PHE A 40 -5.94 24.88 -7.17
N SER A 41 -7.10 24.40 -7.64
CA SER A 41 -8.37 25.13 -7.67
C SER A 41 -9.36 24.80 -6.54
N LYS A 42 -9.08 23.81 -5.68
CA LYS A 42 -9.97 23.49 -4.54
C LYS A 42 -9.29 23.75 -3.20
N LYS A 43 -9.86 24.68 -2.43
CA LYS A 43 -9.40 25.22 -1.14
C LYS A 43 -9.40 24.24 0.05
N ASP A 44 -9.54 22.94 -0.18
CA ASP A 44 -9.71 21.91 0.87
C ASP A 44 -8.65 20.79 0.77
N THR A 45 -7.46 21.12 0.28
CA THR A 45 -6.47 20.13 -0.18
C THR A 45 -5.33 19.95 0.82
N ASN A 46 -5.56 19.18 1.90
CA ASN A 46 -4.45 18.79 2.79
C ASN A 46 -4.41 17.29 3.15
N CYS A 47 -5.27 16.46 2.54
CA CYS A 47 -5.24 15.01 2.78
C CYS A 47 -4.52 14.31 1.62
N PRO A 48 -3.41 13.60 1.87
CA PRO A 48 -2.75 12.80 0.84
C PRO A 48 -3.66 11.64 0.41
N VAL A 49 -3.75 11.39 -0.89
CA VAL A 49 -4.49 10.23 -1.43
C VAL A 49 -3.48 9.12 -1.65
N ILE A 50 -3.60 8.01 -0.92
CA ILE A 50 -2.76 6.82 -1.13
C ILE A 50 -3.55 5.79 -1.93
N ARG A 51 -3.04 5.45 -3.11
CA ARG A 51 -3.60 4.38 -3.93
C ARG A 51 -2.80 3.11 -3.71
N VAL A 52 -3.49 2.05 -3.27
CA VAL A 52 -2.95 0.71 -3.06
C VAL A 52 -3.38 -0.17 -4.23
N LYS A 53 -2.43 -0.69 -5.00
CA LYS A 53 -2.67 -1.63 -6.10
C LYS A 53 -2.15 -3.00 -5.72
N VAL A 54 -3.00 -4.01 -5.81
CA VAL A 54 -2.67 -5.41 -5.56
C VAL A 54 -2.62 -6.14 -6.90
N PHE A 55 -1.49 -6.78 -7.15
CA PHE A 55 -1.22 -7.58 -8.32
C PHE A 55 -1.06 -9.03 -7.87
N LYS A 56 -1.67 -9.95 -8.61
CA LYS A 56 -1.55 -11.38 -8.38
C LYS A 56 -0.59 -11.97 -9.40
N LYS A 57 0.33 -12.81 -8.96
CA LYS A 57 1.21 -13.56 -9.84
C LYS A 57 0.40 -14.60 -10.60
N ALA A 58 0.43 -14.53 -11.92
CA ALA A 58 -0.14 -15.52 -12.80
C ALA A 58 0.81 -16.72 -12.97
N LEU A 59 0.28 -17.83 -13.48
CA LEU A 59 1.03 -19.07 -13.70
C LEU A 59 2.21 -18.91 -14.68
N ASN A 60 2.21 -17.83 -15.47
CA ASN A 60 3.31 -17.47 -16.38
C ASN A 60 4.44 -16.67 -15.67
N GLY A 61 4.30 -16.40 -14.36
CA GLY A 61 5.25 -15.62 -13.58
C GLY A 61 5.05 -14.10 -13.65
N GLU A 62 4.08 -13.60 -14.43
CA GLU A 62 3.78 -12.17 -14.51
C GLU A 62 2.81 -11.72 -13.41
N PHE A 63 2.98 -10.48 -12.93
CA PHE A 63 2.07 -9.88 -11.95
C PHE A 63 0.93 -9.17 -12.67
N VAL A 64 -0.27 -9.76 -12.61
CA VAL A 64 -1.48 -9.21 -13.23
C VAL A 64 -2.18 -8.27 -12.25
N PRO A 65 -2.55 -7.04 -12.65
CA PRO A 65 -3.31 -6.14 -11.79
C PRO A 65 -4.65 -6.77 -11.45
N GLY A 66 -4.92 -6.90 -10.15
CA GLY A 66 -6.18 -7.43 -9.65
C GLY A 66 -7.06 -6.30 -9.13
N HIS A 67 -6.79 -5.88 -7.89
CA HIS A 67 -7.61 -4.90 -7.17
C HIS A 67 -6.81 -3.65 -6.88
N TYR A 68 -7.46 -2.50 -6.89
CA TYR A 68 -6.89 -1.27 -6.34
C TYR A 68 -7.93 -0.55 -5.50
N GLU A 69 -7.43 0.15 -4.48
CA GLU A 69 -8.24 0.97 -3.59
C GLU A 69 -7.53 2.29 -3.33
N ASP A 70 -8.28 3.38 -3.26
CA ASP A 70 -7.76 4.69 -2.89
C ASP A 70 -8.22 5.09 -1.49
N PHE A 71 -7.24 5.46 -0.66
CA PHE A 71 -7.44 5.90 0.71
C PHE A 71 -7.09 7.38 0.82
N GLN A 72 -8.07 8.19 1.21
CA GLN A 72 -7.87 9.60 1.51
C GLN A 72 -8.06 9.84 3.00
N ILE A 73 -7.02 9.54 3.78
CA ILE A 73 -7.06 9.59 5.25
C ILE A 73 -5.99 10.58 5.73
N SER A 74 -6.40 11.54 6.56
CA SER A 74 -5.49 12.56 7.10
C SER A 74 -4.49 11.97 8.10
N SER A 75 -4.91 10.98 8.88
CA SER A 75 -4.09 10.33 9.91
C SER A 75 -3.31 9.14 9.35
N VAL A 76 -1.97 9.20 9.43
CA VAL A 76 -1.10 8.15 8.88
C VAL A 76 -1.26 6.82 9.59
N SER A 77 -1.51 6.82 10.90
CA SER A 77 -1.70 5.59 11.67
C SER A 77 -2.98 4.84 11.28
N GLU A 78 -4.07 5.56 11.03
CA GLU A 78 -5.32 4.98 10.53
C GLU A 78 -5.16 4.49 9.09
N LEU A 79 -4.50 5.30 8.26
CA LEU A 79 -4.16 4.94 6.89
C LEU A 79 -3.34 3.65 6.84
N ALA A 80 -2.29 3.53 7.64
CA ALA A 80 -1.47 2.32 7.74
C ALA A 80 -2.33 1.11 8.16
N SER A 81 -3.21 1.28 9.14
CA SER A 81 -4.09 0.20 9.61
C SER A 81 -5.09 -0.25 8.54
N GLN A 82 -5.70 0.69 7.81
CA GLN A 82 -6.64 0.37 6.74
C GLN A 82 -5.93 -0.28 5.54
N VAL A 83 -4.76 0.23 5.16
CA VAL A 83 -3.92 -0.35 4.11
C VAL A 83 -3.49 -1.76 4.49
N GLU A 84 -2.99 -1.98 5.71
CA GLU A 84 -2.62 -3.31 6.20
C GLU A 84 -3.81 -4.27 6.08
N ARG A 85 -4.98 -3.88 6.59
CA ARG A 85 -6.18 -4.71 6.57
C ARG A 85 -6.64 -5.03 5.14
N TYR A 86 -6.57 -4.04 4.24
CA TYR A 86 -6.91 -4.23 2.83
C TYR A 86 -5.96 -5.22 2.15
N ILE A 87 -4.64 -5.09 2.38
CA ILE A 87 -3.66 -6.01 1.79
C ILE A 87 -3.84 -7.41 2.39
N GLN A 88 -4.06 -7.54 3.71
CA GLN A 88 -4.34 -8.82 4.36
C GLN A 88 -5.60 -9.49 3.78
N ALA A 89 -6.66 -8.71 3.55
CA ALA A 89 -7.89 -9.21 2.93
C ALA A 89 -7.67 -9.62 1.47
N ALA A 90 -6.90 -8.84 0.70
CA ALA A 90 -6.65 -9.09 -0.72
C ALA A 90 -5.70 -10.27 -0.96
N VAL A 91 -4.67 -10.42 -0.13
CA VAL A 91 -3.68 -11.51 -0.18
C VAL A 91 -4.23 -12.77 0.49
N GLY A 92 -5.27 -12.65 1.33
CA GLY A 92 -5.88 -13.77 2.06
C GLY A 92 -4.97 -14.40 3.11
N LYS A 93 -3.87 -13.72 3.48
CA LYS A 93 -2.92 -14.14 4.51
C LYS A 93 -2.64 -13.00 5.48
N ASN A 94 -2.41 -13.35 6.74
CA ASN A 94 -2.00 -12.43 7.78
C ASN A 94 -0.53 -12.05 7.52
N ILE A 95 -0.28 -10.88 6.94
CA ILE A 95 1.08 -10.40 6.60
C ILE A 95 1.96 -10.24 7.86
N ARG A 96 1.33 -10.21 9.05
CA ARG A 96 1.99 -10.20 10.36
C ARG A 96 2.47 -11.57 10.84
N GLU A 97 2.10 -12.66 10.17
CA GLU A 97 2.49 -14.01 10.56
C GLU A 97 3.78 -14.42 9.82
N TYR A 98 4.85 -13.67 10.06
CA TYR A 98 6.23 -14.13 9.88
C TYR A 98 6.84 -14.27 11.27
N GLY A 99 6.39 -15.30 12.01
CA GLY A 99 6.89 -15.58 13.35
C GLY A 99 6.21 -16.79 13.99
N LEU A 100 6.85 -17.95 13.84
CA LEU A 100 6.61 -19.23 14.51
C LEU A 100 5.34 -20.01 14.12
N ASP A 101 5.49 -20.84 13.08
CA ASP A 101 4.99 -22.21 13.13
C ASP A 101 6.11 -23.07 13.78
N VAL A 102 5.95 -23.38 15.08
CA VAL A 102 6.24 -24.67 15.76
C VAL A 102 5.76 -24.62 17.20
#